data_AF-A0A7J7EZP5-F1
#
_entry.id   AF-A0A7J7EZP5-F1
#
_cell.length_a   1.000
_cell.length_b   1.000
_cell.length_c   1.000
_cell.angle_alpha   90.00
_cell.angle_beta   90.00
_cell.angle_gamma   90.00
#
_symmetry.space_group_name_H-M   'P 1'
#
loop_
_entity.id
_entity.type
_entity.pdbx_description
1 polymer ?
#
loop_
_entity_poly.entity_id
_entity_poly.type
_entity_poly.pdbx_seq_one_letter_code
_entity_poly.pdbx_strand_id
1 'polypeptide(L)'
;MFLKAVVLTLALVAVTGAQAEVSADQVATVVWDYFSQLSNNAKEAVEHLQKSELTQQLNALFQDKLEEAERLGRQLSAYAQRMQTALQQNVNNLQASLTPYADELKVKIDQNVEELKRHLTPYADELKVKIDQNVEQLRRNLAPYAEDVQEKLNRQLEGLAFQMKKNAEELKAKISASADELRQKLAPLAEDVHGKLRGNPEGLQKSLAELGGHLDRQVEEFRRHVEPYGETFNKALVQQVEELRQKLGPYAGDVESHLSFLEKDLRDKVNSFFSTFKEKESQDKPRALPQQEQTLTPLEN
;
A
#
# COMPACT_ATOMS: atom_id res chain seq x y z
N MET A 1 -4.69 -14.17 -83.87
CA MET A 1 -4.65 -15.23 -84.91
C MET A 1 -3.38 -15.20 -85.77
N PHE A 2 -2.70 -14.06 -85.93
CA PHE A 2 -1.47 -13.95 -86.75
C PHE A 2 -0.21 -14.68 -86.19
N LEU A 3 -0.05 -14.80 -84.87
CA LEU A 3 1.10 -15.51 -84.27
C LEU A 3 1.10 -17.03 -84.58
N LYS A 4 -0.09 -17.63 -84.64
CA LYS A 4 -0.25 -19.05 -85.00
C LYS A 4 0.08 -19.26 -86.48
N ALA A 5 -0.21 -18.29 -87.35
CA ALA A 5 0.07 -18.37 -88.78
C ALA A 5 1.58 -18.28 -89.09
N VAL A 6 2.32 -17.39 -88.42
CA VAL A 6 3.78 -17.21 -88.63
C VAL A 6 4.58 -18.43 -88.17
N VAL A 7 4.24 -18.99 -87.00
CA VAL A 7 4.88 -20.23 -86.50
C VAL A 7 4.51 -21.43 -87.38
N LEU A 8 3.27 -21.50 -87.89
CA LEU A 8 2.88 -22.52 -88.87
C LEU A 8 3.64 -22.38 -90.18
N THR A 9 3.89 -21.17 -90.70
CA THR A 9 4.67 -20.98 -91.92
C THR A 9 6.16 -21.29 -91.73
N LEU A 10 6.76 -20.96 -90.58
CA LEU A 10 8.15 -21.34 -90.28
C LEU A 10 8.30 -22.85 -90.05
N ALA A 11 7.31 -23.50 -89.43
CA ALA A 11 7.27 -24.96 -89.30
C ALA A 11 7.01 -25.67 -90.65
N LEU A 12 6.21 -25.08 -91.55
CA LEU A 12 5.96 -25.64 -92.89
C LEU A 12 7.22 -25.60 -93.78
N VAL A 13 8.02 -24.54 -93.67
CA VAL A 13 9.29 -24.38 -94.39
C VAL A 13 10.37 -25.32 -93.86
N ALA A 14 10.34 -25.68 -92.57
CA ALA A 14 11.29 -26.64 -91.99
C ALA A 14 10.96 -28.11 -92.28
N VAL A 15 9.69 -28.45 -92.56
CA VAL A 15 9.24 -29.85 -92.70
C VAL A 15 9.04 -30.30 -94.16
N THR A 16 8.99 -29.39 -95.13
CA THR A 16 8.87 -29.77 -96.56
C THR A 16 10.19 -29.59 -97.31
N GLY A 17 10.96 -30.68 -97.39
CA GLY A 17 12.13 -30.76 -98.26
C GLY A 17 11.73 -30.75 -99.74
N ALA A 18 11.56 -29.56 -100.31
CA ALA A 18 11.48 -29.34 -101.76
C ALA A 18 12.07 -27.96 -102.08
N GLN A 19 13.03 -27.91 -103.01
CA GLN A 19 13.79 -26.73 -103.42
C GLN A 19 12.89 -25.59 -103.91
N ALA A 20 12.53 -24.67 -103.01
CA ALA A 20 12.40 -23.26 -103.34
C ALA A 20 13.58 -22.58 -102.62
N GLU A 21 14.49 -21.95 -103.37
CA GLU A 21 15.56 -21.12 -102.82
C GLU A 21 14.94 -19.90 -102.13
N VAL A 22 14.42 -20.11 -100.93
CA VAL A 22 14.19 -19.02 -99.99
C VAL A 22 15.57 -18.57 -99.58
N SER A 23 16.09 -17.56 -100.29
CA SER A 23 17.40 -16.99 -99.98
C SER A 23 17.43 -16.60 -98.50
N ALA A 24 18.55 -16.90 -97.83
CA ALA A 24 18.74 -16.55 -96.42
C ALA A 24 18.48 -15.06 -96.15
N ASP A 25 18.69 -14.23 -97.17
CA ASP A 25 18.45 -12.79 -97.16
C ASP A 25 16.96 -12.42 -97.04
N GLN A 26 16.06 -13.16 -97.69
CA GLN A 26 14.61 -12.94 -97.57
C GLN A 26 14.08 -13.36 -96.19
N VAL A 27 14.55 -14.50 -95.66
CA VAL A 27 14.17 -14.93 -94.30
C VAL A 27 14.71 -13.96 -93.26
N ALA A 28 15.97 -13.52 -93.41
CA ALA A 28 16.58 -12.52 -92.54
C ALA A 28 15.78 -11.22 -92.58
N THR A 29 15.37 -10.75 -93.76
CA THR A 29 14.57 -9.53 -93.90
C THR A 29 13.23 -9.64 -93.19
N VAL A 30 12.45 -10.71 -93.39
CA VAL A 30 11.14 -10.88 -92.74
C VAL A 30 11.26 -11.00 -91.22
N VAL A 31 12.28 -11.72 -90.72
CA VAL A 31 12.56 -11.82 -89.29
C VAL A 31 13.00 -10.48 -88.71
N TRP A 32 13.80 -9.71 -89.45
CA TRP A 32 14.28 -8.40 -89.03
C TRP A 32 13.19 -7.34 -89.01
N ASP A 33 12.28 -7.38 -90.00
CA ASP A 33 11.10 -6.51 -90.06
C ASP A 33 10.14 -6.81 -88.91
N TYR A 34 9.92 -8.09 -88.61
CA TYR A 34 9.11 -8.51 -87.46
C TYR A 34 9.74 -8.07 -86.13
N PHE A 35 11.05 -8.25 -85.97
CA PHE A 35 11.76 -7.83 -84.76
C PHE A 35 11.72 -6.31 -84.58
N SER A 36 11.89 -5.56 -85.68
CA SER A 36 11.82 -4.09 -85.68
C SER A 36 10.42 -3.58 -85.39
N GLN A 37 9.37 -4.20 -85.95
CA GLN A 37 7.98 -3.86 -85.61
C GLN A 37 7.63 -4.21 -84.17
N LEU A 38 8.04 -5.37 -83.67
CA LEU A 38 7.81 -5.74 -82.28
C LEU A 38 8.54 -4.79 -81.33
N SER A 39 9.78 -4.41 -81.65
CA SER A 39 10.57 -3.45 -80.88
C SER A 39 9.95 -2.04 -80.90
N ASN A 40 9.50 -1.56 -82.06
CA ASN A 40 8.85 -0.26 -82.18
C ASN A 40 7.48 -0.23 -81.48
N ASN A 41 6.67 -1.28 -81.62
CA ASN A 41 5.39 -1.38 -80.92
C ASN A 41 5.57 -1.53 -79.40
N ALA A 42 6.61 -2.24 -78.94
CA ALA A 42 6.95 -2.32 -77.53
C ALA A 42 7.42 -0.95 -77.00
N LYS A 43 8.22 -0.21 -77.78
CA LYS A 43 8.67 1.14 -77.45
C LYS A 43 7.50 2.14 -77.40
N GLU A 44 6.59 2.09 -78.37
CA GLU A 44 5.37 2.89 -78.37
C GLU A 44 4.45 2.52 -77.20
N ALA A 45 4.24 1.23 -76.91
CA ALA A 45 3.47 0.81 -75.75
C ALA A 45 4.09 1.29 -74.43
N VAL A 46 5.41 1.28 -74.32
CA VAL A 46 6.14 1.83 -73.16
C VAL A 46 6.01 3.35 -73.08
N GLU A 47 6.12 4.07 -74.20
CA GLU A 47 5.92 5.52 -74.25
C GLU A 47 4.45 5.91 -73.97
N HIS A 48 3.49 5.13 -74.45
CA HIS A 48 2.06 5.35 -74.22
C HIS A 48 1.69 5.01 -72.77
N LEU A 49 2.30 4.00 -72.15
CA LEU A 49 2.16 3.70 -70.72
C LEU A 49 2.79 4.80 -69.85
N GLN A 50 3.93 5.36 -70.26
CA GLN A 50 4.54 6.50 -69.57
C GLN A 50 3.70 7.77 -69.70
N LYS A 51 3.00 7.98 -70.83
CA LYS A 51 2.08 9.10 -71.07
C LYS A 51 0.61 8.82 -70.72
N SER A 52 0.31 7.63 -70.20
CA SER A 52 -1.06 7.14 -69.99
C SER A 52 -1.74 7.83 -68.81
N GLU A 53 -3.02 8.16 -68.98
CA GLU A 53 -3.90 8.60 -67.89
C GLU A 53 -3.92 7.59 -66.72
N LEU A 54 -3.72 6.30 -66.98
CA LEU A 54 -3.64 5.27 -65.93
C LEU A 54 -2.45 5.49 -64.98
N THR A 55 -1.28 5.86 -65.52
CA THR A 55 -0.08 6.13 -64.71
C THR A 55 -0.25 7.42 -63.90
N GLN A 56 -0.91 8.43 -64.47
CA GLN A 56 -1.25 9.66 -63.76
C GLN A 56 -2.30 9.42 -62.66
N GLN A 57 -3.35 8.64 -62.94
CA GLN A 57 -4.37 8.25 -61.98
C GLN A 57 -3.79 7.41 -60.83
N LEU A 58 -2.88 6.48 -61.15
CA LEU A 58 -2.20 5.67 -60.14
C LEU A 58 -1.30 6.54 -59.24
N ASN A 59 -0.54 7.47 -59.82
CA ASN A 59 0.26 8.42 -59.04
C ASN A 59 -0.61 9.33 -58.16
N ALA A 60 -1.72 9.84 -58.69
CA ALA A 60 -2.67 10.64 -57.93
C ALA A 60 -3.30 9.85 -56.77
N LEU A 61 -3.67 8.58 -57.00
CA LEU A 61 -4.19 7.69 -55.97
C LEU A 61 -3.14 7.39 -54.89
N PHE A 62 -1.88 7.15 -55.28
CA PHE A 62 -0.79 6.97 -54.31
C PHE A 62 -0.56 8.22 -53.46
N GLN A 63 -0.57 9.41 -54.08
CA GLN A 63 -0.44 10.68 -53.37
C GLN A 63 -1.60 10.91 -52.40
N ASP A 64 -2.84 10.69 -52.83
CA ASP A 64 -4.04 10.77 -51.99
C ASP A 64 -3.95 9.83 -50.77
N LYS A 65 -3.54 8.57 -50.99
CA LYS A 65 -3.39 7.57 -49.91
C LYS A 65 -2.24 7.90 -48.95
N LEU A 66 -1.15 8.49 -49.44
CA LEU A 66 -0.05 9.01 -48.62
C LEU A 66 -0.50 10.18 -47.76
N GLU A 67 -1.21 11.15 -48.34
CA GLU A 67 -1.78 12.30 -47.62
C GLU A 67 -2.80 11.86 -46.57
N GLU A 68 -3.64 10.88 -46.88
CA GLU A 68 -4.60 10.26 -45.96
C GLU A 68 -3.87 9.57 -44.79
N ALA A 69 -2.83 8.80 -45.07
CA ALA A 69 -2.00 8.15 -44.05
C ALA A 69 -1.28 9.17 -43.14
N GLU A 70 -0.73 10.25 -43.71
CA GLU A 70 -0.14 11.34 -42.93
C GLU A 70 -1.18 12.05 -42.06
N ARG A 71 -2.38 12.29 -42.58
CA ARG A 71 -3.48 12.90 -41.83
C ARG A 71 -3.91 12.01 -40.67
N LEU A 72 -4.06 10.71 -40.89
CA LEU A 72 -4.33 9.73 -39.84
C LEU A 72 -3.21 9.72 -38.80
N GLY A 73 -1.95 9.74 -39.23
CA GLY A 73 -0.79 9.84 -38.35
C GLY A 73 -0.86 11.09 -37.46
N ARG A 74 -1.11 12.27 -38.05
CA ARG A 74 -1.28 13.53 -37.31
C ARG A 74 -2.43 13.48 -36.31
N GLN A 75 -3.55 12.86 -36.66
CA GLN A 75 -4.71 12.70 -35.78
C GLN A 75 -4.42 11.76 -34.60
N LEU A 76 -3.78 10.61 -34.86
CA LEU A 76 -3.39 9.66 -33.82
C LEU A 76 -2.36 10.27 -32.87
N SER A 77 -1.37 11.00 -33.37
CA SER A 77 -0.41 11.72 -32.54
C SER A 77 -1.09 12.78 -31.67
N ALA A 78 -2.00 13.57 -32.23
CA ALA A 78 -2.77 14.56 -31.47
C ALA A 78 -3.64 13.91 -30.39
N TYR A 79 -4.25 12.75 -30.69
CA TYR A 79 -5.02 11.97 -29.73
C TYR A 79 -4.13 11.42 -28.59
N ALA A 80 -3.00 10.80 -28.93
CA ALA A 80 -2.05 10.29 -27.94
C ALA A 80 -1.53 11.40 -27.02
N GLN A 81 -1.24 12.59 -27.56
CA GLN A 81 -0.77 13.73 -26.77
C GLN A 81 -1.85 14.28 -25.84
N ARG A 82 -3.12 14.33 -26.28
CA ARG A 82 -4.25 14.68 -25.41
C ARG A 82 -4.43 13.66 -24.29
N MET A 83 -4.33 12.37 -24.60
CA MET A 83 -4.42 11.30 -23.61
C MET A 83 -3.28 11.38 -22.58
N GLN A 84 -2.04 11.62 -23.02
CA GLN A 84 -0.90 11.84 -22.14
C GLN A 84 -1.11 13.05 -21.23
N THR A 85 -1.62 14.17 -21.78
CA THR A 85 -1.93 15.38 -21.01
C THR A 85 -3.01 15.11 -19.96
N ALA A 86 -4.08 14.43 -20.34
CA ALA A 86 -5.18 14.08 -19.43
C ALA A 86 -4.70 13.13 -18.30
N LEU A 87 -3.88 12.13 -18.63
CA LEU A 87 -3.28 11.24 -17.64
C LEU A 87 -2.39 12.01 -16.66
N GLN A 88 -1.55 12.91 -17.16
CA GLN A 88 -0.69 13.74 -16.29
C GLN A 88 -1.52 14.63 -15.37
N GLN A 89 -2.59 15.26 -15.88
CA GLN A 89 -3.50 16.06 -15.08
C GLN A 89 -4.21 15.22 -14.01
N ASN A 90 -4.68 14.03 -14.36
CA ASN A 90 -5.32 13.12 -13.41
C ASN A 90 -4.37 12.67 -12.29
N VAL A 91 -3.12 12.35 -12.61
CA VAL A 91 -2.10 12.00 -11.61
C VAL A 91 -1.83 13.19 -10.68
N ASN A 92 -1.69 14.40 -11.24
CA ASN A 92 -1.48 15.61 -10.45
C ASN A 92 -2.68 15.91 -9.52
N ASN A 93 -3.90 15.76 -10.03
CA ASN A 93 -5.12 15.98 -9.25
C ASN A 93 -5.27 14.93 -8.14
N LEU A 94 -4.96 13.67 -8.43
CA LEU A 94 -4.97 12.58 -7.44
C LEU A 94 -3.96 12.87 -6.33
N GLN A 95 -2.73 13.25 -6.70
CA GLN A 95 -1.70 13.64 -5.74
C GLN A 95 -2.18 14.80 -4.87
N ALA A 96 -2.65 15.89 -5.46
CA ALA A 96 -3.16 17.06 -4.74
C ALA A 96 -4.33 16.72 -3.79
N SER A 97 -5.19 15.78 -4.18
CA SER A 97 -6.33 15.35 -3.36
C SER A 97 -5.91 14.45 -2.20
N LEU A 98 -4.90 13.60 -2.38
CA LEU A 98 -4.48 12.62 -1.37
C LEU A 98 -3.40 13.12 -0.41
N THR A 99 -2.58 14.10 -0.80
CA THR A 99 -1.54 14.67 0.07
C THR A 99 -2.09 15.15 1.42
N PRO A 100 -3.21 15.91 1.51
CA PRO A 100 -3.75 16.34 2.80
C PRO A 100 -4.12 15.19 3.73
N TYR A 101 -4.65 14.09 3.18
CA TYR A 101 -5.01 12.91 3.98
C TYR A 101 -3.78 12.13 4.47
N ALA A 102 -2.74 12.04 3.65
CA ALA A 102 -1.48 11.41 4.06
C ALA A 102 -0.79 12.22 5.18
N ASP A 103 -0.81 13.55 5.08
CA ASP A 103 -0.29 14.44 6.12
C ASP A 103 -1.13 14.35 7.40
N GLU A 104 -2.46 14.32 7.28
CA GLU A 104 -3.37 14.14 8.40
C GLU A 104 -3.16 12.78 9.09
N LEU A 105 -2.95 11.71 8.34
CA LEU A 105 -2.66 10.38 8.89
C LEU A 105 -1.42 10.41 9.78
N LYS A 106 -0.33 11.02 9.31
CA LYS A 106 0.91 11.17 10.09
C LYS A 106 0.67 11.95 11.38
N VAL A 107 -0.03 13.08 11.29
CA VAL A 107 -0.38 13.91 12.46
C VAL A 107 -1.24 13.13 13.45
N LYS A 108 -2.25 12.39 12.97
CA LYS A 108 -3.13 11.59 13.83
C LYS A 108 -2.42 10.44 14.52
N ILE A 109 -1.49 9.77 13.85
CA ILE A 109 -0.65 8.73 14.48
C ILE A 109 0.10 9.33 15.67
N ASP A 110 0.79 10.46 15.47
CA ASP A 110 1.54 11.12 16.53
C ASP A 110 0.63 11.60 17.67
N GLN A 111 -0.49 12.25 17.35
CA GLN A 111 -1.45 12.75 18.34
C GLN A 111 -2.07 11.63 19.17
N ASN A 112 -2.53 10.54 18.52
CA ASN A 112 -3.20 9.43 19.19
C ASN A 112 -2.24 8.65 20.09
N VAL A 113 -0.98 8.47 19.68
CA VAL A 113 0.01 7.80 20.54
C VAL A 113 0.41 8.68 21.73
N GLU A 114 0.53 9.99 21.55
CA GLU A 114 0.78 10.91 22.67
C GLU A 114 -0.44 11.02 23.61
N GLU A 115 -1.65 10.93 23.08
CA GLU A 115 -2.88 10.85 23.88
C GLU A 115 -2.94 9.54 24.67
N LEU A 116 -2.56 8.42 24.06
CA LEU A 116 -2.40 7.14 24.74
C LEU A 116 -1.42 7.29 25.91
N LYS A 117 -0.23 7.86 25.70
CA LYS A 117 0.75 8.11 26.78
C LYS A 117 0.18 8.98 27.89
N ARG A 118 -0.51 10.08 27.53
CA ARG A 118 -1.16 10.99 28.49
C ARG A 118 -2.27 10.31 29.30
N HIS A 119 -2.97 9.35 28.72
CA HIS A 119 -3.97 8.57 29.44
C HIS A 119 -3.36 7.49 30.33
N LEU A 120 -2.28 6.82 29.91
CA LEU A 120 -1.75 5.68 30.64
C LEU A 120 -0.78 6.06 31.76
N THR A 121 0.01 7.12 31.58
CA THR A 121 1.05 7.50 32.55
C THR A 121 0.52 7.98 33.92
N PRO A 122 -0.62 8.69 34.04
CA PRO A 122 -1.13 9.12 35.35
C PRO A 122 -1.52 7.96 36.26
N TYR A 123 -1.89 6.80 35.73
CA TYR A 123 -2.28 5.64 36.55
C TYR A 123 -1.16 5.13 37.45
N ALA A 124 0.09 5.19 36.98
CA ALA A 124 1.24 4.84 37.81
C ALA A 124 1.47 5.88 38.93
N ASP A 125 1.21 7.16 38.66
CA ASP A 125 1.28 8.21 39.67
C ASP A 125 0.17 8.06 40.73
N GLU A 126 -1.06 7.74 40.30
CA GLU A 126 -2.16 7.39 41.20
C GLU A 126 -1.86 6.15 42.04
N LEU A 127 -1.20 5.15 41.47
CA LEU A 127 -0.77 3.96 42.18
C LEU A 127 0.25 4.30 43.28
N LYS A 128 1.19 5.21 43.03
CA LYS A 128 2.12 5.71 44.06
C LYS A 128 1.40 6.40 45.21
N VAL A 129 0.40 7.23 44.91
CA VAL A 129 -0.44 7.87 45.94
C VAL A 129 -1.19 6.82 46.76
N LYS A 130 -1.71 5.79 46.09
CA LYS A 130 -2.43 4.70 46.74
C LYS A 130 -1.52 3.85 47.64
N ILE A 131 -0.27 3.59 47.20
CA ILE A 131 0.77 2.94 48.01
C ILE A 131 1.03 3.75 49.29
N ASP A 132 1.18 5.07 49.20
CA ASP A 132 1.38 5.93 50.37
C ASP A 132 0.23 5.82 51.37
N GLN A 133 -1.01 5.89 50.88
CA GLN A 133 -2.21 5.77 51.70
C GLN A 133 -2.27 4.42 52.42
N ASN A 134 -2.01 3.32 51.70
CA ASN A 134 -2.12 1.98 52.25
C ASN A 134 -1.00 1.67 53.25
N VAL A 135 0.23 2.08 52.96
CA VAL A 135 1.36 1.90 53.89
C VAL A 135 1.16 2.74 55.15
N GLU A 136 0.63 3.96 55.03
CA GLU A 136 0.30 4.80 56.18
C GLU A 136 -0.84 4.21 57.03
N GLN A 137 -1.87 3.65 56.39
CA GLN A 137 -2.94 2.93 57.08
C GLN A 137 -2.40 1.69 57.80
N LEU A 138 -1.53 0.91 57.14
CA LEU A 138 -0.85 -0.23 57.74
C LEU A 138 -0.02 0.23 58.95
N ARG A 139 0.73 1.33 58.85
CA ARG A 139 1.50 1.90 59.96
C ARG A 139 0.63 2.19 61.18
N ARG A 140 -0.54 2.83 60.99
CA ARG A 140 -1.46 3.15 62.09
C ARG A 140 -2.05 1.90 62.74
N ASN A 141 -2.40 0.90 61.93
CA ASN A 141 -2.97 -0.34 62.43
C ASN A 141 -1.95 -1.19 63.20
N LEU A 142 -0.67 -1.11 62.80
CA LEU A 142 0.41 -1.87 63.42
C LEU A 142 1.04 -1.17 64.63
N ALA A 143 0.90 0.15 64.76
CA ALA A 143 1.48 0.94 65.85
C ALA A 143 1.14 0.41 67.26
N PRO A 144 -0.10 0.00 67.60
CA PRO A 144 -0.44 -0.51 68.93
C PRO A 144 0.28 -1.81 69.32
N TYR A 145 0.81 -2.55 68.33
CA TYR A 145 1.48 -3.84 68.54
C TYR A 145 3.01 -3.73 68.54
N ALA A 146 3.53 -2.51 68.39
CA ALA A 146 4.93 -2.27 68.07
C ALA A 146 5.60 -1.23 68.99
N GLU A 147 5.08 -0.97 70.20
CA GLU A 147 5.64 0.06 71.11
C GLU A 147 7.16 -0.05 71.31
N ASP A 148 7.69 -1.26 71.53
CA ASP A 148 9.12 -1.50 71.74
C ASP A 148 9.94 -1.63 70.44
N VAL A 149 9.28 -1.69 69.27
CA VAL A 149 9.91 -1.95 67.96
C VAL A 149 9.47 -0.98 66.85
N GLN A 150 8.90 0.16 67.24
CA GLN A 150 8.23 1.10 66.34
C GLN A 150 9.17 1.66 65.26
N GLU A 151 10.42 1.97 65.64
CA GLU A 151 11.44 2.45 64.68
C GLU A 151 11.76 1.39 63.61
N LYS A 152 11.87 0.12 64.02
CA LYS A 152 12.12 -0.99 63.10
C LYS A 152 10.92 -1.22 62.16
N LEU A 153 9.70 -1.15 62.70
CA LEU A 153 8.48 -1.23 61.91
C LEU A 153 8.40 -0.11 60.87
N ASN A 154 8.62 1.15 61.29
CA ASN A 154 8.59 2.30 60.39
C ASN A 154 9.60 2.14 59.25
N ARG A 155 10.84 1.73 59.55
CA ARG A 155 11.86 1.46 58.52
C ARG A 155 11.43 0.37 57.54
N GLN A 156 10.77 -0.69 58.02
CA GLN A 156 10.28 -1.76 57.13
C GLN A 156 9.14 -1.28 56.23
N LEU A 157 8.22 -0.47 56.77
CA LEU A 157 7.11 0.10 56.01
C LEU A 157 7.58 1.14 54.99
N GLU A 158 8.53 2.00 55.34
CA GLU A 158 9.18 2.94 54.41
C GLU A 158 9.89 2.18 53.28
N GLY A 159 10.62 1.11 53.62
CA GLY A 159 11.25 0.23 52.64
C GLY A 159 10.25 -0.43 51.70
N LEU A 160 9.12 -0.90 52.23
CA LEU A 160 8.03 -1.46 51.43
C LEU A 160 7.46 -0.42 50.46
N ALA A 161 7.11 0.77 50.96
CA ALA A 161 6.57 1.86 50.15
C ALA A 161 7.55 2.25 49.03
N PHE A 162 8.85 2.35 49.36
CA PHE A 162 9.88 2.66 48.38
C PHE A 162 9.95 1.63 47.26
N GLN A 163 9.96 0.33 47.59
CA GLN A 163 10.03 -0.74 46.59
C GLN A 163 8.76 -0.83 45.74
N MET A 164 7.58 -0.66 46.34
CA MET A 164 6.31 -0.63 45.59
C MET A 164 6.24 0.57 44.64
N LYS A 165 6.67 1.76 45.08
CA LYS A 165 6.73 2.97 44.24
C LYS A 165 7.72 2.80 43.10
N LYS A 166 8.86 2.16 43.35
CA LYS A 166 9.84 1.84 42.30
C LYS A 166 9.21 0.95 41.22
N ASN A 167 8.45 -0.08 41.60
CA ASN A 167 7.73 -0.91 40.63
C ASN A 167 6.68 -0.12 39.84
N ALA A 168 6.00 0.85 40.48
CA ALA A 168 5.04 1.72 39.79
C ALA A 168 5.74 2.64 38.76
N GLU A 169 6.91 3.17 39.08
CA GLU A 169 7.74 3.91 38.12
C GLU A 169 8.25 3.02 36.99
N GLU A 170 8.68 1.79 37.28
CA GLU A 170 9.07 0.82 36.24
C GLU A 170 7.91 0.48 35.31
N LEU A 171 6.69 0.33 35.85
CA LEU A 171 5.47 0.15 35.08
C LEU A 171 5.22 1.35 34.15
N LYS A 172 5.31 2.58 34.69
CA LYS A 172 5.18 3.83 33.90
C LYS A 172 6.18 3.90 32.77
N ALA A 173 7.45 3.61 33.06
CA ALA A 173 8.53 3.64 32.09
C ALA A 173 8.32 2.62 30.97
N LYS A 174 7.94 1.38 31.32
CA LYS A 174 7.65 0.32 30.34
C LYS A 174 6.48 0.68 29.43
N ILE A 175 5.36 1.14 29.99
CA ILE A 175 4.20 1.58 29.19
C ILE A 175 4.58 2.71 28.24
N SER A 176 5.35 3.70 28.73
CA SER A 176 5.80 4.83 27.91
C SER A 176 6.70 4.37 26.76
N ALA A 177 7.66 3.49 27.06
CA ALA A 177 8.55 2.91 26.05
C ALA A 177 7.76 2.10 25.00
N SER A 178 6.78 1.29 25.40
CA SER A 178 5.93 0.55 24.46
C SER A 178 5.11 1.48 23.57
N ALA A 179 4.63 2.61 24.08
CA ALA A 179 3.91 3.58 23.28
C ALA A 179 4.84 4.28 22.27
N ASP A 180 6.05 4.64 22.67
CA ASP A 180 7.06 5.17 21.74
C ASP A 180 7.43 4.15 20.65
N GLU A 181 7.54 2.86 21.01
CA GLU A 181 7.77 1.78 20.07
C GLU A 181 6.60 1.63 19.08
N LEU A 182 5.35 1.72 19.56
CA LEU A 182 4.17 1.75 18.69
C LEU A 182 4.24 2.92 17.70
N ARG A 183 4.59 4.12 18.15
CA ARG A 183 4.78 5.29 17.26
C ARG A 183 5.82 5.00 16.19
N GLN A 184 6.96 4.44 16.56
CA GLN A 184 8.05 4.11 15.63
C GLN A 184 7.64 3.07 14.59
N LYS A 185 6.73 2.15 14.93
CA LYS A 185 6.20 1.16 13.98
C LYS A 185 5.06 1.71 13.11
N LEU A 186 4.26 2.65 13.61
CA LEU A 186 3.15 3.26 12.87
C LEU A 186 3.61 4.36 11.90
N ALA A 187 4.59 5.18 12.28
CA ALA A 187 5.03 6.33 11.46
C ALA A 187 5.48 5.93 10.04
N PRO A 188 6.23 4.83 9.82
CA PRO A 188 6.61 4.39 8.47
C PRO A 188 5.41 4.05 7.57
N LEU A 189 4.25 3.69 8.13
CA LEU A 189 3.05 3.39 7.33
C LEU A 189 2.49 4.67 6.68
N ALA A 190 2.51 5.79 7.41
CA ALA A 190 2.11 7.08 6.86
C ALA A 190 3.14 7.60 5.84
N GLU A 191 4.44 7.44 6.13
CA GLU A 191 5.51 7.80 5.20
C GLU A 191 5.47 6.97 3.91
N ASP A 192 5.13 5.68 3.99
CA ASP A 192 4.99 4.81 2.81
C ASP A 192 3.84 5.27 1.91
N VAL A 193 2.68 5.61 2.49
CA VAL A 193 1.55 6.21 1.76
C VAL A 193 1.98 7.54 1.11
N HIS A 194 2.56 8.45 1.90
CA HIS A 194 2.97 9.78 1.42
C HIS A 194 4.03 9.67 0.30
N GLY A 195 5.04 8.82 0.46
CA GLY A 195 6.10 8.62 -0.52
C GLY A 195 5.62 8.04 -1.85
N LYS A 196 4.57 7.21 -1.83
CA LYS A 196 3.99 6.59 -3.03
C LYS A 196 2.98 7.46 -3.76
N LEU A 197 2.55 8.59 -3.16
CA LEU A 197 1.72 9.59 -3.85
C LEU A 197 2.39 10.12 -5.12
N ARG A 198 3.72 10.10 -5.18
CA ARG A 198 4.48 10.62 -6.32
C ARG A 198 4.97 9.49 -7.22
N GLY A 199 4.31 9.32 -8.37
CA GLY A 199 4.83 8.52 -9.48
C GLY A 199 4.74 7.00 -9.33
N ASN A 200 4.01 6.49 -8.31
CA ASN A 200 3.79 5.05 -8.13
C ASN A 200 2.32 4.72 -7.77
N PRO A 201 1.37 4.82 -8.71
CA PRO A 201 -0.05 4.58 -8.44
C PRO A 201 -0.36 3.15 -8.02
N GLU A 202 0.32 2.15 -8.59
CA GLU A 202 0.16 0.73 -8.22
C GLU A 202 0.68 0.47 -6.79
N GLY A 203 1.83 1.05 -6.45
CA GLY A 203 2.37 0.98 -5.10
C GLY A 203 1.47 1.67 -4.08
N LEU A 204 0.92 2.85 -4.42
CA LEU A 204 -0.01 3.57 -3.58
C LEU A 204 -1.29 2.76 -3.33
N GLN A 205 -1.86 2.16 -4.38
CA GLN A 205 -3.03 1.29 -4.25
C GLN A 205 -2.77 0.15 -3.27
N LYS A 206 -1.61 -0.51 -3.39
CA LYS A 206 -1.21 -1.58 -2.47
C LYS A 206 -1.07 -1.08 -1.03
N SER A 207 -0.39 0.04 -0.81
CA SER A 207 -0.22 0.62 0.52
C SER A 207 -1.54 0.97 1.18
N LEU A 208 -2.47 1.59 0.44
CA LEU A 208 -3.79 1.93 0.96
C LEU A 208 -4.62 0.67 1.28
N ALA A 209 -4.53 -0.38 0.45
CA ALA A 209 -5.22 -1.65 0.70
C ALA A 209 -4.70 -2.38 1.94
N GLU A 210 -3.39 -2.28 2.23
CA GLU A 210 -2.74 -2.95 3.36
C GLU A 210 -2.72 -2.09 4.65
N LEU A 211 -2.95 -0.78 4.54
CA LEU A 211 -2.80 0.18 5.64
C LEU A 211 -3.59 -0.21 6.88
N GLY A 212 -4.89 -0.49 6.73
CA GLY A 212 -5.75 -0.85 7.86
C GLY A 212 -5.25 -2.09 8.59
N GLY A 213 -4.94 -3.16 7.86
CA GLY A 213 -4.41 -4.39 8.43
C GLY A 213 -3.03 -4.22 9.09
N HIS A 214 -2.22 -3.28 8.61
CA HIS A 214 -0.94 -2.95 9.26
C HIS A 214 -1.15 -2.16 10.54
N LEU A 215 -2.02 -1.15 10.54
CA LEU A 215 -2.40 -0.39 11.74
C LEU A 215 -2.93 -1.33 12.84
N ASP A 216 -3.91 -2.17 12.49
CA ASP A 216 -4.52 -3.12 13.43
C ASP A 216 -3.48 -4.07 14.03
N ARG A 217 -2.57 -4.59 13.20
CA ARG A 217 -1.50 -5.47 13.67
C ARG A 217 -0.57 -4.79 14.67
N GLN A 218 -0.15 -3.56 14.39
CA GLN A 218 0.76 -2.83 15.27
C GLN A 218 0.10 -2.48 16.61
N VAL A 219 -1.17 -2.08 16.59
CA VAL A 219 -1.95 -1.82 17.80
C VAL A 219 -2.15 -3.09 18.63
N GLU A 220 -2.43 -4.22 17.99
CA GLU A 220 -2.60 -5.50 18.66
C GLU A 220 -1.29 -6.04 19.25
N GLU A 221 -0.16 -5.83 18.56
CA GLU A 221 1.17 -6.14 19.11
C GLU A 221 1.46 -5.31 20.37
N PHE A 222 1.19 -4.00 20.34
CA PHE A 222 1.29 -3.14 21.51
C PHE A 222 0.42 -3.66 22.67
N ARG A 223 -0.85 -3.99 22.39
CA ARG A 223 -1.79 -4.50 23.39
C ARG A 223 -1.26 -5.76 24.08
N ARG A 224 -0.83 -6.76 23.29
CA ARG A 224 -0.27 -8.02 23.80
C ARG A 224 1.00 -7.81 24.62
N HIS A 225 1.79 -6.79 24.28
CA HIS A 225 3.02 -6.49 25.00
C HIS A 225 2.76 -5.80 26.35
N VAL A 226 1.77 -4.91 26.42
CA VAL A 226 1.43 -4.15 27.63
C VAL A 226 0.53 -4.93 28.59
N GLU A 227 -0.34 -5.82 28.10
CA GLU A 227 -1.26 -6.64 28.91
C GLU A 227 -0.58 -7.35 30.12
N PRO A 228 0.58 -8.03 29.98
CA PRO A 228 1.21 -8.74 31.10
C PRO A 228 1.86 -7.82 32.15
N TYR A 229 1.94 -6.51 31.92
CA TYR A 229 2.58 -5.59 32.87
C TYR A 229 1.81 -5.50 34.20
N GLY A 230 0.48 -5.53 34.15
CA GLY A 230 -0.36 -5.53 35.35
C GLY A 230 -0.17 -6.79 36.19
N GLU A 231 -0.15 -7.96 35.54
CA GLU A 231 0.13 -9.22 36.22
C GLU A 231 1.53 -9.26 36.84
N THR A 232 2.53 -8.73 36.11
CA THR A 232 3.91 -8.66 36.59
C THR A 232 4.01 -7.76 37.81
N PHE A 233 3.36 -6.59 37.79
CA PHE A 233 3.27 -5.71 38.95
C PHE A 233 2.58 -6.41 40.13
N ASN A 234 1.43 -7.05 39.88
CA ASN A 234 0.67 -7.76 40.92
C ASN A 234 1.48 -8.90 41.55
N LYS A 235 2.31 -9.61 40.79
CA LYS A 235 3.21 -10.65 41.33
C LYS A 235 4.29 -10.03 42.21
N ALA A 236 4.91 -8.93 41.77
CA ALA A 236 5.92 -8.23 42.55
C ALA A 236 5.35 -7.65 43.85
N LEU A 237 4.12 -7.13 43.80
CA LEU A 237 3.39 -6.64 44.97
C LEU A 237 3.17 -7.73 46.02
N VAL A 238 2.65 -8.90 45.61
CA VAL A 238 2.45 -10.05 46.51
C VAL A 238 3.76 -10.47 47.15
N GLN A 239 4.82 -10.57 46.37
CA GLN A 239 6.13 -10.94 46.88
C GLN A 239 6.62 -9.94 47.94
N GLN A 240 6.47 -8.63 47.68
CA GLN A 240 6.87 -7.58 48.62
C GLN A 240 6.06 -7.61 49.92
N VAL A 241 4.76 -7.87 49.85
CA VAL A 241 3.89 -8.03 51.03
C VAL A 241 4.26 -9.29 51.83
N GLU A 242 4.53 -10.41 51.14
CA GLU A 242 4.94 -11.66 51.78
C GLU A 242 6.33 -11.54 52.45
N GLU A 243 7.28 -10.85 51.81
CA GLU A 243 8.58 -10.55 52.40
C GLU A 243 8.44 -9.69 53.66
N LEU A 244 7.52 -8.71 53.67
CA LEU A 244 7.21 -7.95 54.89
C LEU A 244 6.60 -8.86 55.95
N ARG A 245 5.63 -9.71 55.60
CA ARG A 245 4.99 -10.67 56.53
C ARG A 245 6.04 -11.53 57.24
N GLN A 246 6.97 -12.09 56.48
CA GLN A 246 8.05 -12.93 57.01
C GLN A 246 8.99 -12.14 57.95
N LYS A 247 9.28 -10.88 57.60
CA LYS A 247 10.15 -9.99 58.41
C LYS A 247 9.50 -9.51 59.71
N LEU A 248 8.17 -9.41 59.75
CA LEU A 248 7.40 -9.09 60.95
C LEU A 248 7.24 -10.32 61.87
N GLY A 249 7.24 -11.52 61.29
CA GLY A 249 7.21 -12.78 62.04
C GLY A 249 5.89 -13.00 62.82
N PRO A 250 5.84 -14.00 63.72
CA PRO A 250 4.62 -14.39 64.44
C PRO A 250 4.17 -13.39 65.52
N TYR A 251 4.91 -12.31 65.75
CA TYR A 251 4.63 -11.30 66.79
C TYR A 251 3.56 -10.27 66.39
N ALA A 252 3.04 -10.42 65.17
CA ALA A 252 2.20 -9.44 64.52
C ALA A 252 0.77 -10.01 64.47
N GLY A 253 -0.01 -9.84 65.54
CA GLY A 253 -1.36 -10.40 65.73
C GLY A 253 -2.28 -10.35 64.50
N ASP A 254 -3.07 -9.29 64.32
CA ASP A 254 -4.02 -9.16 63.19
C ASP A 254 -3.36 -8.65 61.88
N VAL A 255 -2.04 -8.81 61.78
CA VAL A 255 -1.22 -8.23 60.69
C VAL A 255 -1.48 -8.88 59.35
N GLU A 256 -1.79 -10.18 59.35
CA GLU A 256 -2.15 -10.90 58.13
C GLU A 256 -3.40 -10.31 57.48
N SER A 257 -4.39 -9.91 58.28
CA SER A 257 -5.61 -9.25 57.80
C SER A 257 -5.29 -7.89 57.16
N HIS A 258 -4.45 -7.08 57.82
CA HIS A 258 -4.07 -5.75 57.30
C HIS A 258 -3.19 -5.82 56.04
N LEU A 259 -2.26 -6.77 55.97
CA LEU A 259 -1.44 -7.01 54.78
C LEU A 259 -2.30 -7.49 53.61
N SER A 260 -3.25 -8.39 53.86
CA SER A 260 -4.20 -8.87 52.85
C SER A 260 -5.06 -7.73 52.30
N PHE A 261 -5.50 -6.79 53.16
CA PHE A 261 -6.23 -5.60 52.72
C PHE A 261 -5.39 -4.70 51.81
N LEU A 262 -4.14 -4.42 52.21
CA LEU A 262 -3.20 -3.62 51.40
C LEU A 262 -2.96 -4.26 50.03
N GLU A 263 -2.69 -5.57 50.01
CA GLU A 263 -2.47 -6.31 48.76
C GLU A 263 -3.69 -6.22 47.86
N LYS A 264 -4.88 -6.52 48.40
CA LYS A 264 -6.13 -6.52 47.66
C LYS A 264 -6.41 -5.16 47.03
N ASP A 265 -6.35 -4.09 47.82
CA ASP A 265 -6.73 -2.76 47.35
C ASP A 265 -5.74 -2.22 46.29
N LEU A 266 -4.45 -2.53 46.39
CA LEU A 266 -3.48 -2.21 45.32
C LEU A 266 -3.70 -3.07 44.06
N ARG A 267 -3.97 -4.37 44.21
CA ARG A 267 -4.32 -5.25 43.09
C ARG A 267 -5.57 -4.79 42.36
N ASP A 268 -6.61 -4.41 43.10
CA ASP A 268 -7.86 -3.91 42.54
C ASP A 268 -7.62 -2.62 41.73
N LYS A 269 -6.76 -1.72 42.22
CA LYS A 269 -6.37 -0.51 41.49
C LYS A 269 -5.66 -0.82 40.17
N VAL A 270 -4.71 -1.75 40.19
CA VAL A 270 -3.97 -2.19 38.99
C VAL A 270 -4.91 -2.89 38.01
N ASN A 271 -5.76 -3.80 38.49
CA ASN A 271 -6.72 -4.54 37.66
C ASN A 271 -7.74 -3.59 37.02
N SER A 272 -8.25 -2.60 37.77
CA SER A 272 -9.16 -1.58 37.24
C SER A 272 -8.53 -0.83 36.05
N PHE A 273 -7.25 -0.44 36.16
CA PHE A 273 -6.53 0.17 35.05
C PHE A 273 -6.46 -0.75 33.83
N PHE A 274 -6.02 -2.01 34.00
CA PHE A 274 -5.88 -2.94 32.88
C PHE A 274 -7.22 -3.38 32.26
N SER A 275 -8.32 -3.39 33.02
CA SER A 275 -9.66 -3.67 32.50
C SER A 275 -10.17 -2.58 31.55
N THR A 276 -9.74 -1.32 31.72
CA THR A 276 -10.12 -0.24 30.78
C THR A 276 -9.60 -0.47 29.36
N PHE A 277 -8.50 -1.22 29.18
CA PHE A 277 -8.03 -1.64 27.86
C PHE A 277 -8.94 -2.69 27.22
N LYS A 278 -9.62 -3.52 28.03
CA LYS A 278 -10.47 -4.63 27.56
C LYS A 278 -11.90 -4.17 27.26
N GLU A 279 -12.45 -3.22 28.01
CA GLU A 279 -13.84 -2.77 27.82
C GLU A 279 -14.07 -1.92 26.57
N LYS A 280 -13.10 -1.08 26.16
CA LYS A 280 -13.24 -0.24 24.95
C LYS A 280 -13.33 -1.04 23.64
N GLU A 281 -12.92 -2.31 23.64
CA GLU A 281 -13.02 -3.23 22.50
C GLU A 281 -14.48 -3.60 22.16
N SER A 282 -15.38 -3.54 23.14
CA SER A 282 -16.78 -3.98 23.00
C SER A 282 -17.70 -2.91 22.40
N GLN A 283 -17.34 -1.63 22.52
CA GLN A 283 -18.21 -0.51 22.15
C GLN A 283 -17.89 0.09 20.77
N ASP A 284 -16.68 -0.08 20.25
CA ASP A 284 -16.20 0.61 19.04
C ASP A 284 -15.95 -0.33 17.86
N LYS A 285 -16.76 -1.40 17.76
CA LYS A 285 -16.84 -2.18 16.52
C LYS A 285 -17.30 -1.24 15.41
N PRO A 286 -16.58 -1.10 14.28
CA PRO A 286 -16.95 -0.14 13.25
C PRO A 286 -18.39 -0.38 12.83
N ARG A 287 -19.27 0.61 13.03
CA ARG A 287 -20.56 0.62 12.34
C ARG A 287 -20.22 0.53 10.85
N ALA A 288 -20.65 -0.56 10.23
CA ALA A 288 -20.57 -0.72 8.78
C ALA A 288 -21.10 0.57 8.15
N LEU A 289 -20.33 1.11 7.20
CA LEU A 289 -20.74 2.24 6.38
C LEU A 289 -22.19 2.01 5.91
N PRO A 290 -23.08 3.01 5.98
CA PRO A 290 -24.43 2.84 5.44
C PRO A 290 -24.29 2.44 3.98
N GLN A 291 -24.77 1.24 3.65
CA GLN A 291 -24.97 0.83 2.27
C GLN A 291 -25.89 1.90 1.67
N GLN A 292 -25.34 2.77 0.83
CA GLN A 292 -26.17 3.59 -0.03
C GLN A 292 -26.97 2.62 -0.89
N GLU A 293 -28.26 2.46 -0.56
CA GLU A 293 -29.24 1.86 -1.45
C GLU A 293 -29.17 2.61 -2.78
N GLN A 294 -28.53 1.98 -3.76
CA GLN A 294 -28.61 2.39 -5.16
C GLN A 294 -30.07 2.19 -5.59
N THR A 295 -30.87 3.23 -5.39
CA THR A 295 -32.17 3.39 -6.05
C THR A 295 -31.88 3.68 -7.52
N LEU A 296 -31.66 2.62 -8.28
CA LEU A 296 -31.75 2.64 -9.73
C LEU A 296 -33.21 2.90 -10.11
N THR A 297 -33.55 4.16 -10.39
CA THR A 297 -34.77 4.50 -11.12
C THR A 297 -34.64 3.98 -12.56
N PRO A 298 -35.57 3.16 -13.06
CA PRO A 298 -35.60 2.80 -14.47
C PRO A 298 -35.94 4.03 -15.32
N LEU A 299 -35.13 4.29 -16.34
CA LEU A 299 -35.47 5.22 -17.42
C LEU A 299 -36.61 4.58 -18.23
N GLU A 300 -37.82 5.12 -18.08
CA GLU A 300 -38.90 4.90 -19.05
C GLU A 300 -38.54 5.63 -20.35
N ASN A 301 -38.48 4.86 -21.44
CA ASN A 301 -38.62 5.30 -22.83
C ASN A 301 -39.72 4.45 -23.47
#